data_AF-A0A5C7J388-F1
#
_entry.id   AF-A0A5C7J388-F1
#
_cell.length_a   1.000
_cell.length_b   1.000
_cell.length_c   1.000
_cell.angle_alpha   90.00
_cell.angle_beta   90.00
_cell.angle_gamma   90.00
#
_symmetry.space_group_name_H-M   'P 1'
#
loop_
_entity.id
_entity.type
_entity.pdbx_description
1 polymer ?
#
loop_
_entity_poly.entity_id
_entity_poly.type
_entity_poly.pdbx_seq_one_letter_code
_entity_poly.pdbx_strand_id
1 'polypeptide(L)'
;MAIFTKRGTEITQEFIAQQMEKSDAWLYRSITAIYKWQTEDEKAIQATSHSNGVGFNAIDAHILSSFAVQIAQRGFLTVKQKMIARKKMVKYAGQLFRIATSKSA
;
A
#
# COMPACT_ATOMS: atom_id res chain seq x y z
N MET A 1 -7.95 16.64 2.51
CA MET A 1 -6.50 16.95 2.59
C MET A 1 -5.84 16.34 1.36
N ALA A 2 -5.03 17.10 0.65
CA ALA A 2 -4.40 16.67 -0.60
C ALA A 2 -2.91 16.97 -0.59
N ILE A 3 -2.12 16.16 -1.28
CA ILE A 3 -0.70 16.44 -1.54
C ILE A 3 -0.52 16.66 -3.05
N PHE A 4 0.28 17.66 -3.42
CA PHE A 4 0.53 17.96 -4.82
C PHE A 4 1.88 17.39 -5.25
N THR A 5 1.89 16.69 -6.38
CA THR A 5 3.15 16.25 -6.98
C THR A 5 3.89 17.43 -7.60
N LYS A 6 5.19 17.26 -7.90
CA LYS A 6 5.98 18.25 -8.68
C LYS A 6 5.36 18.63 -10.04
N ARG A 7 4.44 17.81 -10.55
CA ARG A 7 3.71 18.05 -11.82
C ARG A 7 2.33 18.70 -11.61
N GLY A 8 2.01 19.16 -10.40
CA GLY A 8 0.74 19.80 -10.07
C GLY A 8 -0.44 18.83 -9.88
N THR A 9 -0.22 17.51 -9.98
CA THR A 9 -1.28 16.53 -9.75
C THR A 9 -1.66 16.48 -8.27
N GLU A 10 -2.94 16.72 -7.99
CA GLU A 10 -3.54 16.52 -6.67
C GLU A 10 -3.67 15.02 -6.37
N ILE A 11 -3.08 14.58 -5.25
CA ILE A 11 -3.24 13.23 -4.73
C ILE A 11 -4.15 13.32 -3.51
N THR A 12 -5.31 12.69 -3.63
CA THR A 12 -6.25 12.42 -2.54
C THR A 12 -6.36 10.92 -2.28
N GLN A 13 -7.10 10.53 -1.24
CA GLN A 13 -7.36 9.11 -0.96
C GLN A 13 -8.16 8.46 -2.10
N GLU A 14 -9.16 9.18 -2.61
CA GLU A 14 -10.01 8.76 -3.72
C GLU A 14 -9.19 8.59 -4.99
N PHE A 15 -8.26 9.52 -5.26
CA PHE A 15 -7.33 9.40 -6.37
C PHE A 15 -6.51 8.11 -6.27
N ILE A 16 -5.91 7.83 -5.11
CA ILE A 16 -5.13 6.60 -4.91
C ILE A 16 -6.00 5.35 -5.10
N ALA A 17 -7.22 5.34 -4.57
CA ALA A 17 -8.17 4.24 -4.75
C ALA A 17 -8.49 3.98 -6.23
N GLN A 18 -8.82 5.03 -6.99
CA GLN A 18 -9.10 4.94 -8.42
C GLN A 18 -7.87 4.46 -9.22
N GLN A 19 -6.67 4.93 -8.85
CA GLN A 19 -5.44 4.50 -9.52
C GLN A 19 -5.14 3.01 -9.26
N MET A 20 -5.36 2.51 -8.05
CA MET A 20 -5.19 1.07 -7.76
C MET A 20 -6.15 0.20 -8.58
N GLU A 21 -7.36 0.69 -8.87
CA GLU A 21 -8.33 -0.03 -9.68
C GLU A 21 -7.94 -0.07 -11.16
N LYS A 22 -7.38 1.03 -11.69
CA LYS A 22 -7.09 1.20 -13.12
C LYS A 22 -5.67 0.80 -13.52
N SER A 23 -4.71 0.86 -12.61
CA SER A 23 -3.28 0.70 -12.91
C SER A 23 -2.62 -0.38 -12.06
N ASP A 24 -2.06 -1.38 -12.74
CA ASP A 24 -1.29 -2.45 -12.10
C ASP A 24 -0.04 -1.91 -11.39
N ALA A 25 0.60 -0.89 -11.96
CA ALA A 25 1.76 -0.26 -11.35
C ALA A 25 1.41 0.39 -10.00
N TRP A 26 0.27 1.10 -9.93
CA TRP A 26 -0.21 1.67 -8.67
C TRP A 26 -0.61 0.59 -7.68
N LEU A 27 -1.30 -0.46 -8.14
CA LEU A 27 -1.68 -1.59 -7.29
C LEU A 27 -0.44 -2.24 -6.66
N TYR A 28 0.58 -2.57 -7.45
CA TYR A 28 1.79 -3.25 -6.97
C TYR A 28 2.60 -2.38 -6.03
N ARG A 29 2.77 -1.10 -6.38
CA ARG A 29 3.45 -0.12 -5.52
C ARG A 29 2.72 0.02 -4.19
N SER A 30 1.39 0.02 -4.20
CA SER A 30 0.56 0.18 -3.01
C SER A 30 0.67 -1.03 -2.08
N ILE A 31 0.52 -2.25 -2.61
CA ILE A 31 0.69 -3.49 -1.82
C ILE A 31 2.10 -3.53 -1.22
N THR A 32 3.12 -3.23 -2.03
CA THR A 32 4.52 -3.23 -1.59
C THR A 32 4.79 -2.15 -0.54
N ALA A 33 4.20 -0.96 -0.69
CA ALA A 33 4.41 0.14 0.24
C ALA A 33 3.89 -0.20 1.64
N ILE A 34 2.66 -0.70 1.75
CA ILE A 34 2.08 -1.10 3.04
C ILE A 34 2.88 -2.25 3.66
N TYR A 35 3.21 -3.28 2.87
CA TYR A 35 3.96 -4.43 3.36
C TYR A 35 5.35 -4.05 3.89
N LYS A 36 6.08 -3.20 3.17
CA LYS A 36 7.39 -2.70 3.62
C LYS A 36 7.28 -1.87 4.89
N TRP A 37 6.31 -0.96 4.94
CA TRP A 37 6.12 -0.10 6.10
C TRP A 37 5.78 -0.90 7.36
N GLN A 38 4.90 -1.90 7.24
CA GLN A 38 4.62 -2.84 8.33
C GLN A 38 5.87 -3.61 8.77
N THR A 39 6.66 -4.13 7.83
CA THR A 39 7.88 -4.89 8.15
C THR A 39 8.95 -4.02 8.82
N GLU A 40 9.07 -2.75 8.40
CA GLU A 40 9.97 -1.77 9.01
C GLU A 40 9.49 -1.38 10.42
N ASP A 41 8.18 -1.16 10.61
CA ASP A 41 7.57 -0.89 11.91
C ASP A 41 7.77 -2.07 12.87
N GLU A 42 7.52 -3.31 12.44
CA GLU A 42 7.74 -4.52 13.24
C GLU A 42 9.21 -4.68 13.67
N LYS A 43 10.17 -4.38 12.77
CA LYS A 43 11.61 -4.37 13.11
C LYS A 43 11.98 -3.24 14.08
N ALA A 44 11.36 -2.06 13.93
CA ALA A 44 11.59 -0.92 14.81
C ALA A 44 10.96 -1.12 16.20
N ILE A 45 9.82 -1.81 16.30
CA ILE A 45 9.15 -2.15 17.56
C ILE A 45 10.00 -3.07 18.43
N GLN A 46 10.77 -3.98 17.83
CA GLN A 46 11.77 -4.76 18.56
C GLN A 46 12.87 -3.89 19.19
N ALA A 47 12.98 -2.60 18.81
CA ALA A 47 13.89 -1.61 19.38
C ALA A 47 13.19 -0.48 20.18
N THR A 48 11.92 -0.15 19.90
CA THR A 48 11.20 1.02 20.47
C THR A 48 9.67 0.89 20.32
N SER A 49 8.92 1.03 21.42
CA SER A 49 7.53 0.56 21.58
C SER A 49 6.39 1.41 20.96
N HIS A 50 6.51 1.90 19.71
CA HIS A 50 5.42 2.63 19.03
C HIS A 50 5.00 1.93 17.74
N SER A 51 3.75 1.45 17.67
CA SER A 51 3.13 1.02 16.41
C SER A 51 2.46 2.21 15.73
N ASN A 52 2.80 2.43 14.47
CA ASN A 52 2.29 3.58 13.71
C ASN A 52 0.89 3.35 13.09
N GLY A 53 0.28 2.19 13.34
CA GLY A 53 -1.10 1.87 12.95
C GLY A 53 -1.31 1.70 11.43
N VAL A 54 -0.28 1.25 10.71
CA VAL A 54 -0.30 1.02 9.26
C VAL A 54 0.13 -0.43 9.00
N GLY A 55 -0.58 -1.09 8.10
CA GLY A 55 -0.42 -2.52 7.85
C GLY A 55 -1.73 -3.13 7.39
N PHE A 56 -1.64 -4.36 6.91
CA PHE A 56 -2.84 -5.11 6.54
C PHE A 56 -3.59 -5.55 7.78
N ASN A 57 -4.92 -5.48 7.74
CA ASN A 57 -5.76 -6.05 8.81
C ASN A 57 -5.59 -7.57 8.86
N ALA A 58 -5.94 -8.21 9.98
CA ALA A 58 -5.75 -9.65 10.18
C ALA A 58 -6.36 -10.53 9.06
N ILE A 59 -7.52 -10.13 8.51
CA ILE A 59 -8.24 -10.89 7.47
C ILE A 59 -7.49 -10.84 6.13
N ASP A 60 -6.96 -9.68 5.77
CA ASP A 60 -6.29 -9.48 4.48
C ASP A 60 -4.78 -9.71 4.57
N ALA A 61 -4.19 -9.71 5.76
CA ALA A 61 -2.75 -9.79 5.98
C ALA A 61 -2.13 -11.00 5.32
N HIS A 62 -2.73 -12.18 5.47
CA HIS A 62 -2.19 -13.40 4.86
C HIS A 62 -2.13 -13.30 3.32
N ILE A 63 -3.24 -12.92 2.69
CA ILE A 63 -3.33 -12.89 1.22
C ILE A 63 -2.55 -11.73 0.60
N LEU A 64 -2.63 -10.53 1.19
CA LEU A 64 -1.95 -9.34 0.65
C LEU A 64 -0.44 -9.40 0.90
N SER A 65 0.01 -9.99 2.02
CA SER A 65 1.44 -10.25 2.23
C SER A 65 1.97 -11.29 1.25
N SER A 66 1.20 -12.36 0.98
CA SER A 66 1.55 -13.34 -0.06
C SER A 66 1.70 -12.68 -1.44
N PHE A 67 0.80 -11.76 -1.79
CA PHE A 67 0.90 -10.98 -3.02
C PHE A 67 2.12 -10.05 -3.02
N ALA A 68 2.43 -9.40 -1.91
CA ALA A 68 3.62 -8.55 -1.79
C ALA A 68 4.90 -9.36 -2.03
N VAL A 69 5.01 -10.54 -1.43
CA VAL A 69 6.13 -11.47 -1.63
C VAL A 69 6.20 -11.93 -3.08
N GLN A 70 5.07 -12.30 -3.68
CA GLN A 70 5.03 -12.70 -5.09
C GLN A 70 5.46 -11.57 -6.03
N ILE A 71 5.04 -10.33 -5.77
CA ILE A 71 5.47 -9.15 -6.53
C ILE A 71 6.98 -8.96 -6.39
N ALA A 72 7.53 -9.09 -5.18
CA ALA A 72 8.97 -8.96 -4.96
C ALA A 72 9.80 -10.05 -5.67
N GLN A 73 9.29 -11.29 -5.71
CA GLN A 73 9.99 -12.43 -6.31
C GLN A 73 9.83 -12.52 -7.83
N ARG A 74 8.63 -12.27 -8.34
CA ARG A 74 8.27 -12.52 -9.75
C ARG A 74 7.99 -11.24 -10.55
N GLY A 75 7.73 -10.13 -9.89
CA GLY A 75 7.37 -8.86 -10.52
C GLY A 75 5.91 -8.75 -11.00
N PHE A 76 5.09 -9.80 -10.86
CA PHE A 76 3.70 -9.79 -11.34
C PHE A 76 2.73 -10.63 -10.51
N LEU A 77 1.45 -10.23 -10.59
CA LEU A 77 0.29 -10.99 -10.14
C LEU A 77 -0.51 -11.47 -11.35
N THR A 78 -1.11 -12.66 -11.24
CA THR A 78 -2.05 -13.18 -12.25
C THR A 78 -3.31 -12.31 -12.33
N VAL A 79 -4.07 -12.41 -13.42
CA VAL A 79 -5.31 -11.63 -13.60
C VAL A 79 -6.29 -11.80 -12.42
N LYS A 80 -6.50 -13.04 -11.95
CA LYS A 80 -7.36 -13.32 -10.80
C LYS A 80 -6.84 -12.69 -9.51
N GLN A 81 -5.54 -12.79 -9.26
CA GLN A 81 -4.91 -12.18 -8.08
C GLN A 81 -5.03 -10.65 -8.12
N LYS A 82 -4.83 -10.02 -9.29
CA LYS A 82 -5.05 -8.58 -9.48
C LYS A 82 -6.47 -8.17 -9.14
N MET A 83 -7.48 -8.90 -9.63
CA MET A 83 -8.89 -8.59 -9.32
C MET A 83 -9.17 -8.66 -7.81
N ILE A 84 -8.65 -9.68 -7.12
CA ILE A 84 -8.79 -9.84 -5.67
C ILE A 84 -8.08 -8.68 -4.94
N ALA A 85 -6.84 -8.40 -5.35
CA ALA A 85 -6.03 -7.36 -4.76
C ALA A 85 -6.70 -5.98 -4.92
N ARG A 86 -7.20 -5.62 -6.10
CA ARG A 86 -7.92 -4.36 -6.33
C ARG A 86 -9.09 -4.19 -5.37
N LYS A 87 -9.97 -5.19 -5.25
CA LYS A 87 -11.11 -5.15 -4.33
C LYS A 87 -10.69 -4.96 -2.88
N LYS A 88 -9.62 -5.64 -2.46
CA LYS A 88 -9.12 -5.56 -1.07
C LYS A 88 -8.37 -4.26 -0.79
N MET A 89 -7.63 -3.73 -1.77
CA MET A 89 -6.72 -2.61 -1.58
C MET A 89 -7.41 -1.26 -1.42
N VAL A 90 -8.64 -1.09 -1.94
CA VAL A 90 -9.39 0.18 -1.83
C VAL A 90 -9.50 0.68 -0.39
N LYS A 91 -9.72 -0.22 0.58
CA LYS A 91 -9.84 0.15 2.01
C LYS A 91 -8.55 0.73 2.60
N TYR A 92 -7.40 0.49 1.98
CA TYR A 92 -6.10 0.95 2.45
C TYR A 92 -5.65 2.28 1.81
N ALA A 93 -6.47 2.89 0.95
CA ALA A 93 -6.15 4.18 0.32
C ALA A 93 -5.80 5.27 1.35
N GLY A 94 -6.48 5.29 2.51
CA GLY A 94 -6.16 6.22 3.60
C GLY A 94 -4.77 5.99 4.21
N GLN A 95 -4.37 4.74 4.42
CA GLN A 95 -3.01 4.41 4.89
C GLN A 95 -1.95 4.81 3.85
N LEU A 96 -2.21 4.54 2.57
CA LEU A 96 -1.32 4.91 1.48
C LEU A 96 -1.13 6.41 1.34
N PHE A 97 -2.21 7.18 1.51
CA PHE A 97 -2.13 8.63 1.55
C PHE A 97 -1.23 9.11 2.69
N ARG A 98 -1.38 8.56 3.90
CA ARG A 98 -0.51 8.88 5.04
C ARG A 98 0.96 8.55 4.76
N ILE A 99 1.23 7.38 4.18
CA ILE A 99 2.60 6.99 3.77
C ILE A 99 3.15 8.00 2.75
N ALA A 100 2.36 8.37 1.74
CA ALA A 100 2.79 9.32 0.71
C ALA A 100 3.08 10.71 1.28
N THR A 101 2.26 11.20 2.20
CA THR A 101 2.48 12.47 2.90
C THR A 101 3.73 12.42 3.79
N SER A 102 3.95 11.31 4.52
CA SER A 102 5.13 11.16 5.39
C SER A 102 6.46 11.17 4.63
N LYS A 103 6.46 10.76 3.35
CA LYS A 103 7.66 10.80 2.49
C LYS A 103 7.88 12.14 1.80
N SER A 104 6.88 13.02 1.84
CA SER A 104 6.91 14.31 1.15
C SER A 104 7.22 15.47 2.10
N ALA A 105 7.27 15.21 3.41
CA ALA A 105 7.81 16.09 4.44
C ALA A 105 9.34 15.92 4.51
#